data_AF-A0A1B8HBP1-F1
#
_entry.id   AF-A0A1B8HBP1-F1
#
_cell.length_a   1.000
_cell.length_b   1.000
_cell.length_c   1.000
_cell.angle_alpha   90.00
_cell.angle_beta   90.00
_cell.angle_gamma   90.00
#
_symmetry.space_group_name_H-M   'P 1'
#
loop_
_entity.id
_entity.type
_entity.pdbx_description
1 polymer ?
#
loop_
_entity_poly.entity_id
_entity_poly.type
_entity_poly.pdbx_seq_one_letter_code
_entity_poly.pdbx_strand_id
1 'polypeptide(L)'
;MILVRNVLLTGYIRVSYDNVPANSVQLTYFPDPDNAETAIPADDIEWTVLESGGATLDTETGILSCNQATDNGFAVISTKYLDEDEGALYCAIAIPLPLNTYKETILAAYSPEQS
;
A
#
# COMPACT_ATOMS: atom_id res chain seq x y z
N MET A 1 8.87 -12.54 -21.23
CA MET A 1 9.57 -11.24 -21.09
C MET A 1 8.99 -10.58 -19.85
N ILE A 2 9.77 -10.49 -18.78
CA ILE A 2 9.37 -9.80 -17.55
C ILE A 2 10.01 -8.42 -17.62
N LEU A 3 9.18 -7.37 -17.65
CA LEU A 3 9.66 -5.99 -17.57
C LEU A 3 9.82 -5.66 -16.08
N VAL A 4 11.06 -5.70 -15.59
CA VAL A 4 11.37 -5.22 -14.23
C VAL A 4 11.67 -3.73 -14.34
N ARG A 5 10.74 -2.89 -13.87
CA ARG A 5 10.97 -1.45 -13.74
C ARG A 5 11.72 -1.22 -12.43
N ASN A 6 13.01 -0.89 -12.50
CA ASN A 6 13.76 -0.39 -11.35
C ASN A 6 13.23 1.01 -11.02
N VAL A 7 12.33 1.07 -10.03
CA VAL A 7 11.88 2.32 -9.44
C VAL A 7 12.49 2.35 -8.04
N LEU A 8 13.25 3.40 -7.74
CA LEU A 8 13.67 3.67 -6.37
C LEU A 8 12.39 3.86 -5.56
N LEU A 9 12.11 2.92 -4.65
CA LEU A 9 11.02 3.09 -3.72
C LEU A 9 11.51 4.00 -2.60
N THR A 10 10.98 5.20 -2.59
CA THR A 10 11.36 6.28 -1.67
C THR A 10 10.22 6.64 -0.72
N GLY A 11 9.00 6.18 -1.00
CA GLY A 11 7.85 6.31 -0.12
C GLY A 11 7.58 5.07 0.69
N TYR A 12 6.67 5.20 1.67
CA TYR A 12 6.31 4.15 2.61
C TYR A 12 4.80 4.07 2.77
N ILE A 13 4.26 2.87 2.69
CA ILE A 13 2.84 2.62 3.00
C ILE A 13 2.78 1.94 4.37
N ARG A 14 2.09 2.57 5.31
CA ARG A 14 1.69 1.91 6.55
C ARG A 14 0.30 1.32 6.38
N VAL A 15 0.09 0.19 7.02
CA VAL A 15 -1.22 -0.49 7.08
C VAL A 15 -1.69 -0.45 8.52
N SER A 16 -2.91 0.03 8.74
CA SER A 16 -3.57 0.00 10.04
C SER A 16 -4.85 -0.83 9.99
N TYR A 17 -5.12 -1.54 11.08
CA TYR A 17 -6.33 -2.32 11.29
C TYR A 17 -7.28 -1.64 12.29
N ASP A 18 -6.92 -0.44 12.75
CA ASP A 18 -7.68 0.29 13.76
C ASP A 18 -8.83 1.07 13.13
N ASN A 19 -10.00 1.04 13.76
CA ASN A 19 -11.19 1.82 13.37
C ASN A 19 -11.66 1.64 11.91
N VAL A 20 -11.28 0.55 11.26
CA VAL A 20 -11.73 0.19 9.90
C VAL A 20 -12.85 -0.85 9.94
N PRO A 21 -13.66 -0.98 8.86
CA PRO A 21 -14.64 -2.04 8.74
C PRO A 21 -14.03 -3.44 8.87
N ALA A 22 -14.87 -4.43 9.17
CA ALA A 22 -14.44 -5.82 9.16
C ALA A 22 -13.89 -6.21 7.78
N ASN A 23 -12.81 -7.00 7.77
CA ASN A 23 -12.09 -7.42 6.55
C ASN A 23 -11.56 -6.24 5.72
N SER A 24 -11.16 -5.16 6.39
CA SER A 24 -10.53 -4.01 5.76
C SER A 24 -9.25 -3.62 6.48
N VAL A 25 -8.42 -2.85 5.78
CA VAL A 25 -7.26 -2.16 6.31
C VAL A 25 -7.20 -0.74 5.77
N GLN A 26 -6.67 0.17 6.58
CA GLN A 26 -6.34 1.53 6.18
C GLN A 26 -4.92 1.56 5.63
N LEU A 27 -4.74 2.06 4.42
CA LEU A 27 -3.43 2.37 3.86
C LEU A 27 -3.17 3.86 4.03
N THR A 28 -1.95 4.18 4.47
CA THR A 28 -1.51 5.57 4.60
C THR A 28 -0.12 5.69 4.03
N TYR A 29 0.06 6.63 3.11
CA TYR A 29 1.34 6.92 2.50
C TYR A 29 2.13 7.95 3.33
N PHE A 30 3.44 7.73 3.42
CA PHE A 30 4.41 8.63 4.03
C PHE A 30 5.60 8.80 3.09
N PRO A 31 6.04 10.03 2.78
CA PRO A 31 7.31 10.26 2.11
C PRO A 31 8.49 9.92 3.06
N ASP A 32 8.35 10.22 4.35
CA ASP A 32 9.33 9.91 5.39
C ASP A 32 8.75 8.88 6.39
N PRO A 33 9.37 7.70 6.55
CA PRO A 33 8.86 6.64 7.42
C PRO A 33 9.05 6.94 8.91
N ASP A 34 9.97 7.84 9.27
CA ASP A 34 10.29 8.17 10.65
C ASP A 34 9.44 9.35 11.16
N ASN A 35 8.83 10.10 10.25
CA ASN A 35 7.96 11.23 10.57
C ASN A 35 6.47 10.88 10.35
N ALA A 36 5.74 10.62 11.44
CA ALA A 36 4.31 10.34 11.34
C ALA A 36 3.45 11.57 10.96
N GLU A 37 3.99 12.79 11.06
CA GLU A 37 3.28 14.03 10.73
C GLU A 37 3.24 14.29 9.21
N THR A 38 4.06 13.58 8.43
CA THR A 38 4.09 13.71 6.96
C THR A 38 3.11 12.76 6.26
N ALA A 39 2.09 12.27 6.96
CA ALA A 39 1.06 11.45 6.35
C ALA A 39 0.37 12.24 5.22
N ILE A 40 0.35 11.67 4.02
CA ILE A 40 -0.32 12.31 2.88
C ILE A 40 -1.76 11.81 2.81
N PRO A 41 -2.75 12.70 2.63
CA PRO A 41 -4.13 12.32 2.37
C PRO A 41 -4.23 11.32 1.21
N ALA A 42 -5.14 10.35 1.31
CA ALA A 42 -5.21 9.29 0.32
C ALA A 42 -5.61 9.80 -1.08
N ASP A 43 -6.47 10.82 -1.15
CA ASP A 43 -6.91 11.48 -2.37
C ASP A 43 -5.80 12.30 -3.08
N ASP A 44 -4.72 12.63 -2.37
CA ASP A 44 -3.52 13.27 -2.93
C ASP A 44 -2.48 12.27 -3.47
N ILE A 45 -2.75 10.97 -3.36
CA ILE A 45 -1.87 9.89 -3.82
C ILE A 45 -2.44 9.21 -5.07
N GLU A 46 -1.60 9.00 -6.07
CA GLU A 46 -1.95 8.18 -7.22
C GLU A 46 -1.81 6.68 -6.85
N TRP A 47 -2.91 6.08 -6.40
CA TRP A 47 -2.98 4.64 -6.10
C TRP A 47 -3.20 3.81 -7.36
N THR A 48 -2.54 2.65 -7.44
CA THR A 48 -2.77 1.67 -8.49
C THR A 48 -2.85 0.28 -7.89
N VAL A 49 -3.95 -0.42 -8.15
CA VAL A 49 -4.11 -1.84 -7.80
C VAL A 49 -3.52 -2.69 -8.92
N LEU A 50 -2.41 -3.38 -8.64
CA LEU A 50 -1.69 -4.23 -9.59
C LEU A 50 -2.24 -5.66 -9.60
N GLU A 51 -2.61 -6.15 -8.42
CA GLU A 51 -3.29 -7.43 -8.19
C GLU A 51 -4.27 -7.20 -7.04
N SER A 52 -5.50 -7.68 -7.16
CA SER A 52 -6.51 -7.41 -6.14
C SER A 52 -6.74 -8.60 -5.22
N GLY A 53 -6.57 -9.82 -5.73
CA GLY A 53 -6.99 -11.03 -5.01
C GLY A 53 -8.45 -11.00 -4.56
N GLY A 54 -9.31 -10.16 -5.15
CA GLY A 54 -10.70 -9.94 -4.72
C GLY A 54 -10.93 -8.75 -3.77
N ALA A 55 -9.87 -8.03 -3.37
CA ALA A 55 -9.99 -6.81 -2.58
C ALA A 55 -10.30 -5.56 -3.46
N THR A 56 -10.94 -4.57 -2.86
CA THR A 56 -11.25 -3.29 -3.49
C THR A 56 -10.63 -2.17 -2.68
N LEU A 57 -9.83 -1.31 -3.34
CA LEU A 57 -9.27 -0.11 -2.75
C LEU A 57 -10.19 1.09 -3.03
N ASP A 58 -10.62 1.76 -1.98
CA ASP A 58 -11.17 3.11 -2.06
C ASP A 58 -9.99 4.09 -2.03
N THR A 59 -9.76 4.79 -3.15
CA THR A 59 -8.61 5.69 -3.29
C THR A 59 -8.82 7.04 -2.61
N GLU A 60 -10.06 7.42 -2.31
CA GLU A 60 -10.34 8.68 -1.59
C GLU A 60 -10.07 8.51 -0.09
N THR A 61 -10.36 7.34 0.45
CA THR A 61 -10.17 7.06 1.88
C THR A 61 -8.89 6.28 2.17
N GLY A 62 -8.30 5.60 1.19
CA GLY A 62 -7.18 4.69 1.39
C GLY A 62 -7.57 3.35 2.02
N ILE A 63 -8.87 3.03 2.09
CA ILE A 63 -9.36 1.79 2.68
C ILE A 63 -9.34 0.67 1.64
N LEU A 64 -8.56 -0.37 1.91
CA LEU A 64 -8.61 -1.63 1.19
C LEU A 64 -9.57 -2.58 1.91
N SER A 65 -10.55 -3.12 1.21
CA SER A 65 -11.60 -3.98 1.78
C SER A 65 -11.81 -5.25 0.98
N CYS A 66 -12.24 -6.32 1.64
CA CYS A 66 -12.56 -7.59 0.98
C CYS A 66 -13.94 -8.12 1.43
N ASN A 67 -14.77 -8.49 0.46
CA ASN A 67 -16.14 -8.93 0.72
C ASN A 67 -16.23 -10.35 1.31
N GLN A 68 -15.21 -11.19 1.14
CA GLN A 68 -15.20 -12.57 1.66
C GLN A 68 -13.84 -12.94 2.24
N ALA A 69 -13.82 -13.56 3.43
CA ALA A 69 -12.59 -13.96 4.13
C ALA A 69 -11.89 -15.19 3.52
N THR A 70 -12.30 -15.65 2.33
CA THR A 70 -11.92 -16.95 1.76
C THR A 70 -10.90 -16.86 0.63
N ASP A 71 -10.52 -15.66 0.20
CA ASP A 71 -9.58 -15.49 -0.91
C ASP A 71 -8.15 -15.66 -0.37
N ASN A 72 -7.62 -16.89 -0.44
CA ASN A 72 -6.20 -17.14 -0.17
C ASN A 72 -5.38 -16.49 -1.31
N GLY A 73 -4.76 -15.34 -1.05
CA GLY A 73 -4.03 -14.58 -2.07
C GLY A 73 -3.36 -13.31 -1.51
N PHE A 74 -3.02 -12.39 -2.41
CA PHE A 74 -2.45 -11.08 -2.06
C PHE A 74 -3.17 -9.98 -2.84
N ALA A 75 -3.32 -8.83 -2.21
CA ALA A 75 -3.53 -7.57 -2.91
C ALA A 75 -2.17 -6.88 -3.07
N VAL A 76 -1.81 -6.46 -4.28
CA VAL A 76 -0.58 -5.71 -4.57
C VAL A 76 -0.97 -4.31 -5.02
N ILE A 77 -0.49 -3.32 -4.29
CA ILE A 77 -0.84 -1.92 -4.49
C ILE A 77 0.44 -1.14 -4.65
N SER A 78 0.49 -0.28 -5.67
CA SER A 78 1.54 0.72 -5.83
C SER A 78 0.99 2.12 -5.68
N THR A 79 1.86 3.04 -5.30
CA THR A 79 1.58 4.46 -5.14
C THR A 79 2.60 5.27 -5.91
N LYS A 80 2.16 6.46 -6.32
CA LYS A 80 3.02 7.53 -6.78
C LYS A 80 2.58 8.82 -6.10
N TYR A 81 3.52 9.46 -5.43
CA TYR A 81 3.36 10.79 -4.86
C TYR A 81 4.31 11.75 -5.58
N LEU A 82 3.86 12.96 -5.89
CA LEU A 82 4.71 13.99 -6.47
C LEU A 82 5.09 14.97 -5.37
N ASP A 83 6.28 14.76 -4.80
CA ASP A 83 6.88 15.70 -3.87
C ASP A 83 7.45 16.89 -4.63
N GLU A 84 7.31 18.09 -4.06
CA GLU A 84 7.77 19.33 -4.71
C GLU A 84 9.30 19.42 -4.80
N ASP A 85 10.01 18.85 -3.82
CA ASP A 85 11.46 18.94 -3.68
C ASP A 85 12.17 17.68 -4.22
N GLU A 86 11.61 16.50 -3.96
CA GLU A 86 12.21 15.21 -4.33
C GLU A 86 11.69 14.65 -5.66
N GLY A 87 10.58 15.20 -6.18
CA GLY A 87 9.93 14.72 -7.39
C GLY A 87 9.07 13.48 -7.16
N ALA A 88 8.96 12.62 -8.17
CA ALA A 88 8.06 11.47 -8.11
C ALA A 88 8.61 10.37 -7.18
N LEU A 89 7.96 10.21 -6.03
CA LEU A 89 8.21 9.14 -5.08
C LEU A 89 7.26 7.97 -5.34
N TYR A 90 7.78 6.76 -5.19
CA TYR A 90 7.03 5.53 -5.46
C TYR A 90 7.12 4.58 -4.27
N CYS A 91 6.04 3.84 -4.03
CA CYS A 91 6.02 2.75 -3.06
C CYS A 91 5.11 1.63 -3.56
N ALA A 92 5.38 0.39 -3.17
CA ALA A 92 4.48 -0.72 -3.38
C ALA A 92 4.41 -1.62 -2.15
N ILE A 93 3.25 -2.23 -1.93
CA ILE A 93 3.00 -3.16 -0.84
C ILE A 93 2.19 -4.35 -1.34
N ALA A 94 2.55 -5.55 -0.86
CA ALA A 94 1.75 -6.75 -1.01
C ALA A 94 1.11 -7.07 0.35
N ILE A 95 -0.21 -7.21 0.37
CA ILE A 95 -0.99 -7.44 1.58
C ILE A 95 -1.65 -8.82 1.47
N PRO A 96 -1.35 -9.76 2.38
CA PRO A 96 -1.95 -11.07 2.34
C PRO A 96 -3.45 -10.99 2.68
N LEU A 97 -4.23 -11.82 1.99
CA LEU A 97 -5.64 -12.01 2.24
C LEU A 97 -5.86 -13.26 3.11
N PRO A 98 -6.91 -13.28 3.97
CA PRO A 98 -7.88 -12.20 4.16
C PRO A 98 -7.32 -11.08 5.06
N LEU A 99 -7.79 -9.85 4.80
CA LEU A 99 -7.27 -8.59 5.36
C LEU A 99 -7.38 -8.45 6.88
N ASN A 100 -7.93 -9.40 7.62
CA ASN A 100 -8.05 -9.34 9.08
C ASN A 100 -7.17 -10.36 9.80
N THR A 101 -6.45 -11.23 9.07
CA THR A 101 -5.73 -12.37 9.64
C THR A 101 -4.35 -12.01 10.15
N TYR A 102 -3.69 -11.03 9.52
CA TYR A 102 -2.27 -10.75 9.76
C TYR A 102 -2.05 -9.41 10.49
N LYS A 103 -2.89 -9.10 11.49
CA LYS A 103 -2.81 -7.85 12.28
C LYS A 103 -1.43 -7.55 12.88
N GLU A 104 -0.59 -8.56 13.05
CA GLU A 104 0.77 -8.44 13.59
C GLU A 104 1.88 -8.85 12.58
N THR A 105 1.55 -9.09 11.31
CA THR A 105 2.48 -9.64 10.32
C THR A 105 2.30 -8.99 8.96
N ILE A 106 2.83 -7.78 8.78
CA ILE A 106 2.99 -7.22 7.43
C ILE A 106 4.35 -7.67 6.91
N LEU A 107 4.33 -8.59 5.95
CA LEU A 107 5.51 -9.14 5.28
C LEU A 107 5.95 -8.21 4.15
N ALA A 108 6.95 -7.39 4.47
CA ALA A 108 7.89 -6.70 3.57
C ALA A 108 7.36 -5.60 2.64
N ALA A 109 7.92 -4.39 2.79
CA ALA A 109 8.08 -3.45 1.69
C ALA A 109 9.15 -4.03 0.74
N TYR A 110 8.78 -4.38 -0.49
CA TYR A 110 9.73 -4.88 -1.48
C TYR A 110 10.45 -3.70 -2.14
N SER A 111 11.59 -3.29 -1.61
CA SER A 111 12.56 -2.48 -2.36
C SER A 111 13.56 -3.44 -3.01
N PRO A 112 13.53 -3.65 -4.35
CA PRO A 112 14.60 -4.41 -4.99
C PRO A 112 15.89 -3.61 -4.83
N GLU A 113 16.78 -4.08 -3.96
CA GLU A 113 18.10 -3.51 -3.75
C GLU A 113 18.85 -3.38 -5.08
N GLN A 114 19.45 -2.22 -5.27
CA GLN A 114 20.31 -1.90 -6.40
C GLN A 114 21.57 -2.79 -6.37
N SER A 115 21.78 -3.58 -7.42
CA SER A 115 23.08 -4.20 -7.74
C SER A 115 23.95 -3.25 -8.54
#